data_AF-A0A257L0H2-F1
#
_entry.id   AF-A0A257L0H2-F1
#
_cell.length_a   1.000
_cell.length_b   1.000
_cell.length_c   1.000
_cell.angle_alpha   90.00
_cell.angle_beta   90.00
_cell.angle_gamma   90.00
#
_symmetry.space_group_name_H-M   'P 1'
#
loop_
_entity.id
_entity.type
_entity.pdbx_description
1 polymer ?
#
loop_
_entity_poly.entity_id
_entity_poly.type
_entity_poly.pdbx_seq_one_letter_code
_entity_poly.pdbx_strand_id
1 'polypeptide(L)'
;MKLISLSIFLILSFYATFSQPTDSTQTPSFLRGQITATNNGVSLIPTFSLGRPAVLFDMNVGKGRLSFDPMFRFGMNGKPWAFV
;
A
#
# COMPACT_ATOMS: atom_id res chain seq x y z
N MET A 1 30.12 13.45 -37.16
CA MET A 1 30.86 13.34 -35.88
C MET A 1 30.44 14.40 -34.85
N LYS A 2 30.34 15.69 -35.20
CA LYS A 2 29.96 16.78 -34.25
C LYS A 2 28.56 16.62 -33.62
N LEU A 3 27.55 16.22 -34.39
CA LEU A 3 26.18 16.03 -33.88
C LEU A 3 26.06 14.87 -32.88
N ILE A 4 26.80 13.78 -33.12
CA ILE A 4 26.82 12.60 -32.22
C ILE A 4 27.49 12.97 -30.88
N SER A 5 28.58 13.73 -30.93
CA SER A 5 29.26 14.24 -29.73
C SER A 5 28.36 15.16 -28.90
N LEU A 6 27.52 15.97 -29.54
CA LEU A 6 26.58 16.87 -28.87
C LEU A 6 25.47 16.09 -28.15
N SER A 7 24.91 15.06 -28.80
CA SER A 7 23.88 14.21 -28.19
C SER A 7 24.40 13.45 -26.97
N ILE A 8 25.65 12.95 -27.03
CA ILE A 8 26.30 12.28 -25.89
C ILE A 8 26.48 13.25 -24.71
N PHE A 9 26.92 14.49 -24.99
CA PHE A 9 27.08 15.52 -23.97
C PHE A 9 25.76 15.90 -23.27
N LEU A 10 24.66 15.98 -24.03
CA LEU A 10 23.33 16.25 -23.47
C LEU A 10 22.87 15.12 -22.53
N ILE A 11 23.08 13.86 -22.92
CA ILE A 11 22.70 12.69 -22.11
C ILE A 11 23.49 12.65 -20.81
N LEU A 12 24.80 12.92 -20.86
CA LEU A 12 25.68 12.97 -19.68
C LEU A 12 25.28 14.08 -18.71
N SER A 13 24.84 15.23 -19.23
CA SER A 13 24.38 16.37 -18.42
C SER A 13 23.11 16.05 -17.62
N PHE A 14 22.26 15.16 -18.13
CA PHE A 14 21.01 14.77 -17.45
C PHE A 14 21.28 14.01 -16.14
N TYR A 15 22.35 13.22 -16.07
CA TYR A 15 22.71 12.46 -14.87
C TYR A 15 23.27 13.33 -13.73
N ALA A 16 23.73 14.55 -14.03
CA ALA A 16 24.41 15.43 -13.07
C ALA A 16 23.46 16.39 -12.31
N THR A 17 22.15 16.33 -12.56
CA THR A 17 21.20 17.36 -12.08
C THR A 17 20.61 17.12 -10.68
N PHE A 18 21.07 16.12 -9.94
CA PHE A 18 20.60 15.86 -8.58
C PHE A 18 21.43 16.63 -7.53
N SER A 19 21.13 17.93 -7.34
CA SER A 19 21.80 18.80 -6.35
C SER A 19 21.01 18.98 -5.04
N GLN A 20 19.83 18.36 -4.91
CA GLN A 20 19.04 18.50 -3.69
C GLN A 20 19.69 17.70 -2.53
N PRO A 21 19.90 18.30 -1.35
CA PRO A 21 20.34 17.55 -0.19
C PRO A 21 19.28 16.50 0.18
N THR A 22 19.71 15.30 0.56
CA THR A 22 18.80 14.29 1.11
C THR A 22 18.07 14.88 2.33
N ASP A 23 16.74 14.93 2.26
CA ASP A 23 15.91 15.41 3.37
C ASP A 23 16.14 14.55 4.62
N SER A 24 16.43 15.21 5.75
CA SER A 24 16.68 14.57 7.04
C SER A 24 15.39 14.25 7.81
N THR A 25 14.25 14.73 7.32
CA THR A 25 12.95 14.47 7.91
C THR A 25 12.63 12.98 7.83
N GLN A 26 12.65 12.32 8.99
CA GLN A 26 12.28 10.91 9.07
C GLN A 26 10.79 10.75 8.81
N THR A 27 10.43 10.12 7.70
CA THR A 27 9.08 9.60 7.46
C THR A 27 9.08 8.10 7.77
N PRO A 28 8.77 7.67 9.01
CA PRO A 28 8.81 6.26 9.36
C PRO A 28 7.77 5.49 8.55
N SER A 29 8.16 4.32 8.06
CA SER A 29 7.22 3.34 7.54
C SER A 29 6.55 2.61 8.69
N PHE A 30 5.29 2.22 8.50
CA PHE A 30 4.55 1.41 9.45
C PHE A 30 3.91 0.22 8.74
N LEU A 31 3.80 -0.88 9.48
CA LEU A 31 2.98 -2.03 9.15
C LEU A 31 2.23 -2.45 10.41
N ARG A 32 0.91 -2.49 10.32
CA ARG A 32 -0.01 -2.79 11.40
C ARG A 32 -1.08 -3.73 10.87
N GLY A 33 -1.70 -4.48 11.77
CA GLY A 33 -2.85 -5.29 11.41
C GLY A 33 -3.60 -5.82 12.62
N GLN A 34 -4.81 -6.27 12.36
CA GLN A 34 -5.73 -6.85 13.33
C GLN A 34 -6.37 -8.08 12.71
N ILE A 35 -6.49 -9.13 13.51
CA ILE A 35 -7.22 -10.36 13.15
C ILE A 35 -8.39 -10.47 14.11
N THR A 36 -9.59 -10.67 13.57
CA THR A 36 -10.82 -10.74 14.36
C THR A 36 -11.59 -11.99 14.00
N ALA A 37 -11.89 -12.84 14.98
CA ALA A 37 -12.86 -13.93 14.84
C ALA A 37 -14.19 -13.48 15.45
N THR A 38 -15.28 -13.63 14.69
CA THR A 38 -16.62 -13.20 15.10
C THR A 38 -17.67 -14.24 14.73
N ASN A 39 -18.75 -14.32 15.51
CA ASN A 39 -19.92 -15.13 15.17
C ASN A 39 -20.86 -14.42 14.19
N ASN A 40 -20.74 -13.10 14.05
CA ASN A 40 -21.54 -12.27 13.14
C ASN A 40 -20.59 -11.48 12.25
N GLY A 41 -20.26 -12.03 11.08
CA GLY A 41 -19.40 -11.38 10.09
C GLY A 41 -20.00 -10.07 9.58
N VAL A 42 -19.58 -8.96 10.16
CA VAL A 42 -19.98 -7.60 9.79
C VAL A 42 -18.88 -6.92 8.97
N SER A 43 -19.28 -6.05 8.05
CA SER A 43 -18.36 -5.23 7.24
C SER A 43 -18.68 -3.75 7.42
N LEU A 44 -17.68 -2.89 7.20
CA LEU A 44 -17.87 -1.43 7.19
C LEU A 44 -18.91 -1.01 6.13
N ILE A 45 -18.91 -1.69 4.99
CA ILE A 45 -19.92 -1.54 3.95
C ILE A 45 -21.08 -2.49 4.29
N PRO A 46 -22.28 -1.98 4.66
CA PRO A 46 -23.35 -2.84 5.19
C PRO A 46 -23.76 -3.96 4.23
N THR A 47 -23.80 -3.69 2.93
CA THR A 47 -24.16 -4.67 1.89
C THR A 47 -23.15 -5.82 1.76
N PHE A 48 -21.95 -5.68 2.32
CA PHE A 48 -20.93 -6.73 2.36
C PHE A 48 -20.94 -7.50 3.68
N SER A 49 -21.95 -7.35 4.53
CA SER A 49 -22.04 -8.17 5.75
C SER A 49 -22.45 -9.61 5.42
N LEU A 50 -21.81 -10.58 6.07
CA LEU A 50 -22.03 -12.01 5.85
C LEU A 50 -23.07 -12.59 6.83
N GLY A 51 -23.20 -12.00 8.03
CA GLY A 51 -24.20 -12.40 9.03
C GLY A 51 -24.00 -13.79 9.64
N ARG A 52 -22.83 -14.41 9.47
CA ARG A 52 -22.48 -15.73 10.02
C ARG A 52 -21.03 -15.73 10.52
N PRO A 53 -20.56 -16.80 11.20
CA PRO A 53 -19.21 -16.87 11.71
C PRO A 53 -18.14 -16.61 10.64
N ALA A 54 -17.18 -15.75 10.99
CA ALA A 54 -16.19 -15.21 10.06
C ALA A 54 -14.88 -14.85 10.76
N VAL A 55 -13.82 -14.80 9.94
CA VAL A 55 -12.51 -14.27 10.30
C VAL A 55 -12.22 -13.06 9.40
N LEU A 56 -11.81 -11.97 10.03
CA LEU A 56 -11.53 -10.68 9.41
C LEU A 56 -10.04 -10.40 9.57
N PHE A 57 -9.38 -9.97 8.50
CA PHE A 57 -8.00 -9.50 8.52
C PHE A 57 -7.98 -8.06 8.05
N ASP A 58 -7.61 -7.15 8.95
CA ASP A 58 -7.43 -5.74 8.67
C ASP A 58 -5.95 -5.44 8.71
N MET A 59 -5.40 -4.82 7.67
CA MET A 59 -3.99 -4.46 7.60
C MET A 59 -3.87 -2.99 7.23
N ASN A 60 -2.82 -2.34 7.71
CA ASN A 60 -2.51 -0.94 7.48
C ASN A 60 -1.01 -0.84 7.26
N VAL A 61 -0.61 -0.45 6.05
CA VAL A 61 0.79 -0.28 5.67
C VAL A 61 0.98 1.10 5.05
N GLY A 62 2.08 1.77 5.36
CA GLY A 62 2.29 3.10 4.81
C GLY A 62 3.62 3.72 5.20
N LYS A 63 3.86 4.90 4.62
CA LYS A 63 5.02 5.74 4.89
C LYS A 63 4.65 7.20 4.61
N GLY A 64 4.84 8.06 5.61
CA GLY A 64 4.46 9.46 5.50
C GLY A 64 2.96 9.62 5.21
N ARG A 65 2.61 10.25 4.08
CA ARG A 65 1.22 10.54 3.68
C ARG A 65 0.58 9.46 2.81
N LEU A 66 1.34 8.45 2.41
CA LEU A 66 0.84 7.33 1.61
C LEU A 66 0.54 6.14 2.52
N SER A 67 -0.71 5.68 2.51
CA SER A 67 -1.14 4.47 3.22
C SER A 67 -1.97 3.57 2.30
N PHE A 68 -1.98 2.30 2.64
CA PHE A 68 -2.81 1.28 2.04
C PHE A 68 -3.39 0.40 3.15
N ASP A 69 -4.72 0.25 3.13
CA ASP A 69 -5.51 -0.30 4.23
C ASP A 69 -6.36 -1.49 3.79
N PRO A 70 -5.74 -2.62 3.37
CA PRO A 70 -6.50 -3.73 2.83
C PRO A 70 -7.26 -4.48 3.92
N MET A 71 -8.49 -4.85 3.58
CA MET A 71 -9.41 -5.57 4.45
C MET A 71 -9.82 -6.88 3.78
N PHE A 72 -9.32 -8.01 4.30
CA PHE A 72 -9.70 -9.34 3.82
C PHE A 72 -10.75 -9.96 4.74
N ARG A 73 -11.70 -10.66 4.14
CA ARG A 73 -12.89 -11.16 4.82
C ARG A 73 -13.17 -12.60 4.41
N PHE A 74 -13.12 -13.54 5.37
CA PHE A 74 -13.35 -14.97 5.15
C PHE A 74 -14.43 -15.54 6.07
N GLY A 75 -15.39 -16.28 5.52
CA GLY A 75 -16.27 -17.09 6.35
C GLY A 75 -15.45 -18.10 7.15
N MET A 76 -15.96 -18.54 8.31
CA MET A 76 -15.26 -19.56 9.12
C MET A 76 -15.06 -20.90 8.38
N ASN A 77 -15.76 -21.09 7.27
CA ASN A 77 -15.56 -22.18 6.32
C ASN A 77 -14.37 -21.96 5.34
N GLY A 78 -13.57 -20.92 5.54
CA GLY A 78 -12.42 -20.56 4.71
C GLY A 78 -12.76 -19.87 3.39
N LYS A 79 -14.03 -19.66 3.05
CA LYS A 79 -14.42 -19.03 1.79
C LYS A 79 -14.28 -17.50 1.89
N PRO A 80 -13.52 -16.83 1.01
CA PRO A 80 -13.51 -15.37 0.96
C PRO A 80 -14.88 -14.86 0.55
N TRP A 81 -15.29 -13.69 1.06
CA TRP A 81 -16.54 -13.06 0.63
C TRP A 81 -16.41 -11.57 0.31
N ALA A 82 -15.41 -10.88 0.86
CA ALA A 82 -15.15 -9.49 0.55
C ALA A 82 -13.65 -9.18 0.63
N PHE A 83 -13.25 -8.24 -0.23
CA PHE A 83 -11.96 -7.60 -0.20
C PHE A 83 -12.19 -6.11 -0.47
N VAL A 84 -11.72 -5.28 0.45
CA VAL A 84 -11.89 -3.82 0.41
C VAL A 84 -10.52 -3.17 0.55
#